data_AF-A0A0R3Q6W7-F1
#
_entry.id   AF-A0A0R3Q6W7-F1
#
_cell.length_a   1.000
_cell.length_b   1.000
_cell.length_c   1.000
_cell.angle_alpha   90.00
_cell.angle_beta   90.00
_cell.angle_gamma   90.00
#
_symmetry.space_group_name_H-M   'P 1'
#
loop_
_entity.id
_entity.type
_entity.pdbx_description
1 polymer ?
#
loop_
_entity_poly.entity_id
_entity_poly.type
_entity_poly.pdbx_seq_one_letter_code
_entity_poly.pdbx_strand_id
1 'polypeptide(L)'
;MSSSGPFCTAVEARRLVENLLSDLRTLSTEARKKHSQVKEAAESGLVKIKNISAASNEQNLLTNIRCASAELLQPLILGCSSRNARLVQVSLQAIQKMVQHRVIESASAHIIVNELWHLMEAECEELRVLQTLTPLVSTELLVTGQWLAK
;
A
#
# COMPACT_ATOMS: atom_id res chain seq x y z
N MET A 1 -12.15 -15.69 -19.32
CA MET A 1 -10.69 -15.89 -19.35
C MET A 1 -10.12 -14.81 -20.26
N SER A 2 -9.85 -13.62 -19.71
CA SER A 2 -9.43 -12.47 -20.52
C SER A 2 -7.91 -12.51 -20.67
N SER A 3 -7.47 -12.65 -21.92
CA SER A 3 -6.07 -12.59 -22.33
C SER A 3 -5.53 -11.17 -22.17
N SER A 4 -5.01 -10.84 -20.99
CA SER A 4 -4.23 -9.63 -20.78
C SER A 4 -2.87 -9.82 -21.47
N GLY A 5 -2.68 -9.21 -22.64
CA GLY A 5 -1.39 -9.22 -23.33
C GLY A 5 -0.30 -8.46 -22.54
N PRO A 6 1.00 -8.72 -22.80
CA PRO A 6 2.12 -8.12 -22.05
C PRO A 6 2.16 -6.57 -22.08
N PHE A 7 1.59 -5.96 -23.13
CA PHE A 7 1.44 -4.50 -23.21
C PHE A 7 0.46 -3.93 -22.18
N CYS A 8 -0.60 -4.67 -21.83
CA CYS A 8 -1.61 -4.22 -20.87
C CYS A 8 -1.03 -4.19 -19.44
N THR A 9 -0.24 -5.20 -19.10
CA THR A 9 0.39 -5.31 -17.77
C THR A 9 1.46 -4.24 -17.53
N ALA A 10 2.19 -3.82 -18.57
CA ALA A 10 3.20 -2.76 -18.47
C ALA A 10 2.59 -1.38 -18.20
N VAL A 11 1.45 -1.06 -18.83
CA VAL A 11 0.71 0.18 -18.58
C VAL A 11 0.14 0.21 -17.17
N GLU A 12 -0.42 -0.91 -16.71
CA GLU A 12 -0.92 -1.06 -15.35
C GLU A 12 0.20 -0.91 -14.30
N ALA A 13 1.38 -1.46 -14.57
CA ALA A 13 2.55 -1.33 -13.70
C ALA A 13 3.01 0.12 -13.55
N ARG A 14 3.11 0.87 -14.65
CA ARG A 14 3.46 2.29 -14.62
C ARG A 14 2.41 3.12 -13.89
N ARG A 15 1.13 2.84 -14.15
CA ARG A 15 0.01 3.50 -13.47
C ARG A 15 0.05 3.28 -11.96
N LEU A 16 0.39 2.08 -11.50
CA LEU A 16 0.59 1.81 -10.07
C LEU A 16 1.69 2.71 -9.50
N VAL A 17 2.85 2.78 -10.15
CA VAL A 17 3.98 3.60 -9.71
C VAL A 17 3.59 5.07 -9.62
N GLU A 18 2.92 5.61 -10.63
CA GLU A 18 2.44 7.00 -10.63
C GLU A 18 1.48 7.27 -9.48
N ASN A 19 0.54 6.35 -9.24
CA ASN A 19 -0.41 6.45 -8.14
C ASN A 19 0.29 6.43 -6.78
N LEU A 20 1.23 5.50 -6.55
CA LEU A 20 1.97 5.42 -5.30
C LEU A 20 2.82 6.67 -5.06
N LEU A 21 3.47 7.18 -6.10
CA LEU A 21 4.21 8.45 -6.02
C LEU A 21 3.28 9.62 -5.70
N SER A 22 2.05 9.63 -6.21
CA SER A 22 1.06 10.66 -5.88
C SER A 22 0.63 10.55 -4.42
N ASP A 23 0.23 9.36 -3.99
CA ASP A 23 -0.26 9.11 -2.62
C ASP A 23 0.82 9.45 -1.58
N LEU A 24 2.08 9.04 -1.79
CA LEU A 24 3.18 9.35 -0.87
C LEU A 24 3.50 10.86 -0.82
N ARG A 25 3.34 11.61 -1.92
CA ARG A 25 3.47 13.08 -1.89
C ARG A 25 2.35 13.72 -1.06
N THR A 26 1.12 13.24 -1.24
CA THR A 26 -0.03 13.69 -0.44
C THR A 26 0.21 13.38 1.03
N LEU A 27 0.65 12.16 1.35
CA LEU A 27 0.93 11.72 2.71
C LEU A 27 2.02 12.57 3.38
N SER A 28 3.12 12.83 2.68
CA SER A 28 4.21 13.71 3.16
C SER A 28 3.71 15.14 3.44
N THR A 29 2.87 15.68 2.55
CA THR A 29 2.35 17.05 2.66
C THR A 29 1.42 17.18 3.86
N GLU A 30 0.50 16.23 4.03
CA GLU A 30 -0.47 16.22 5.12
C GLU A 30 0.22 15.99 6.48
N ALA A 31 1.26 15.14 6.51
CA ALA A 31 1.99 14.80 7.72
C ALA A 31 2.89 15.92 8.28
N ARG A 32 3.21 16.94 7.46
CA ARG A 32 4.28 17.93 7.73
C ARG A 32 4.21 18.62 9.09
N LYS A 33 3.02 18.85 9.65
CA LYS A 33 2.85 19.63 10.89
C LYS A 33 2.96 18.81 12.17
N LYS A 34 2.37 17.61 12.18
CA LYS A 34 2.13 16.84 13.42
C LYS A 34 2.69 15.42 13.39
N HIS A 35 3.10 14.94 12.22
CA HIS A 35 3.46 13.54 12.01
C HIS A 35 4.79 13.44 11.25
N SER A 36 5.86 14.00 11.82
CA SER A 36 7.19 14.07 11.17
C SER A 36 7.69 12.69 10.72
N GLN A 37 7.47 11.65 11.52
CA GLN A 37 7.82 10.27 11.18
C GLN A 37 7.11 9.77 9.90
N VAL A 38 5.82 10.09 9.73
CA VAL A 38 5.07 9.75 8.51
C VAL A 38 5.65 10.49 7.30
N LYS A 39 5.97 11.78 7.47
CA LYS A 39 6.57 12.59 6.41
C LYS A 39 7.91 12.02 5.95
N GLU A 40 8.81 11.73 6.88
CA GLU A 40 10.16 11.22 6.59
C GLU A 40 10.10 9.84 5.91
N ALA A 41 9.25 8.94 6.42
CA ALA A 41 9.04 7.63 5.80
C ALA A 41 8.46 7.77 4.38
N ALA A 42 7.53 8.72 4.16
CA ALA A 42 6.95 8.95 2.84
C ALA A 42 7.98 9.52 1.85
N GLU A 43 8.83 10.46 2.30
CA GLU A 43 9.93 11.01 1.48
C GLU A 43 10.96 9.93 1.11
N SER A 44 11.31 9.05 2.05
CA SER A 44 12.16 7.87 1.78
C SER A 44 11.52 6.92 0.76
N GLY A 45 10.23 6.61 0.93
CA GLY A 45 9.45 5.79 0.00
C GLY A 45 9.40 6.39 -1.42
N LEU A 46 9.24 7.71 -1.54
CA LEU A 46 9.26 8.41 -2.83
C LEU A 46 10.59 8.21 -3.57
N VAL A 47 11.71 8.36 -2.87
CA VAL A 47 13.05 8.14 -3.45
C VAL A 47 13.20 6.67 -3.87
N LYS A 48 12.77 5.74 -3.02
CA LYS A 48 12.86 4.30 -3.32
C LYS A 48 12.06 3.91 -4.56
N ILE A 49 10.81 4.34 -4.68
CA ILE A 49 9.99 4.07 -5.88
C ILE A 49 10.62 4.65 -7.14
N LYS A 50 11.16 5.88 -7.08
CA LYS A 50 11.84 6.51 -8.23
C LYS A 50 13.08 5.71 -8.65
N ASN A 51 13.90 5.29 -7.70
CA ASN A 51 15.10 4.50 -7.97
C ASN A 51 14.75 3.14 -8.59
N ILE A 52 13.75 2.45 -8.03
CA ILE A 52 13.23 1.20 -8.59
C ILE A 52 12.73 1.44 -10.02
N SER A 53 11.91 2.47 -10.23
CA SER A 53 11.35 2.78 -11.56
C SER A 53 12.43 3.12 -12.58
N ALA A 54 13.51 3.78 -12.18
CA ALA A 54 14.62 4.14 -13.07
C ALA A 54 15.52 2.94 -13.41
N ALA A 55 15.67 1.99 -12.47
CA ALA A 55 16.48 0.79 -12.65
C ALA A 55 15.72 -0.39 -13.27
N SER A 56 14.39 -0.28 -13.39
CA SER A 56 13.51 -1.35 -13.89
C SER A 56 13.16 -1.15 -15.36
N ASN A 57 12.87 -2.26 -16.03
CA ASN A 57 12.17 -2.28 -17.31
C ASN A 57 10.72 -2.75 -17.09
N GLU A 58 9.93 -2.76 -18.17
CA GLU A 58 8.49 -3.09 -18.10
C GLU A 58 8.20 -4.48 -17.52
N GLN A 59 9.11 -5.43 -17.71
CA GLN A 59 8.93 -6.82 -17.32
C GLN A 59 9.21 -7.08 -15.83
N ASN A 60 10.12 -6.30 -15.22
CA ASN A 60 10.56 -6.51 -13.84
C ASN A 60 10.08 -5.43 -12.85
N LEU A 61 9.40 -4.38 -13.33
CA LEU A 61 8.96 -3.27 -12.49
C LEU A 61 8.09 -3.72 -11.30
N LEU A 62 7.01 -4.47 -11.56
CA LEU A 62 6.12 -4.96 -10.48
C LEU A 62 6.84 -5.90 -9.52
N THR A 63 7.74 -6.75 -10.03
CA THR A 63 8.56 -7.64 -9.20
C THR A 63 9.45 -6.85 -8.27
N ASN A 64 10.14 -5.83 -8.77
CA ASN A 64 11.01 -4.99 -7.97
C ASN A 64 10.24 -4.15 -6.93
N ILE A 65 9.04 -3.67 -7.28
CA ILE A 65 8.13 -3.02 -6.32
C ILE A 65 7.70 -4.01 -5.23
N ARG A 66 7.38 -5.26 -5.61
CA ARG A 66 7.00 -6.32 -4.66
C ARG A 66 8.14 -6.64 -3.70
N CYS A 67 9.37 -6.80 -4.19
CA CYS A 67 10.56 -7.01 -3.36
C CYS A 67 10.83 -5.85 -2.38
N ALA A 68 10.40 -4.63 -2.71
CA ALA A 68 10.51 -3.47 -1.83
C ALA A 68 9.26 -3.23 -0.96
N SER A 69 8.24 -4.08 -1.05
CA SER A 69 6.91 -3.81 -0.51
C SER A 69 6.89 -3.56 0.99
N ALA A 70 7.70 -4.28 1.78
CA ALA A 70 7.80 -4.08 3.23
C ALA A 70 8.22 -2.64 3.59
N GLU A 71 9.19 -2.08 2.88
CA GLU A 71 9.66 -0.70 3.10
C GLU A 71 8.66 0.32 2.55
N LEU A 72 8.01 0.01 1.43
CA LEU A 72 6.98 0.88 0.84
C LEU A 72 5.69 0.94 1.65
N LEU A 73 5.38 -0.12 2.41
CA LEU A 73 4.26 -0.17 3.35
C LEU A 73 4.52 0.68 4.60
N GLN A 74 5.78 0.83 5.03
CA GLN A 74 6.12 1.57 6.26
C GLN A 74 5.44 2.94 6.40
N PRO A 75 5.54 3.88 5.43
CA PRO A 75 4.85 5.16 5.54
C PRO A 75 3.32 5.02 5.62
N LEU A 76 2.75 4.02 4.95
CA LEU A 76 1.31 3.78 4.93
C LEU A 76 0.81 3.29 6.28
N ILE A 77 1.54 2.36 6.90
CA ILE A 77 1.27 1.87 8.26
C ILE A 77 1.38 3.00 9.27
N LEU A 78 2.45 3.80 9.24
CA LEU A 78 2.57 4.97 10.13
C LEU A 78 1.43 5.97 9.93
N GLY A 79 1.00 6.18 8.68
CA GLY A 79 -0.16 7.02 8.36
C GLY A 79 -1.46 6.48 8.96
N CYS A 80 -1.65 5.16 8.96
CA CYS A 80 -2.79 4.51 9.63
C CYS A 80 -2.70 4.68 11.15
N SER A 81 -1.55 4.38 11.75
CA SER A 81 -1.35 4.45 13.20
C SER A 81 -1.49 5.86 13.76
N SER A 82 -1.37 6.90 12.91
CA SER A 82 -1.60 8.29 13.31
C SER A 82 -3.04 8.57 13.76
N ARG A 83 -4.01 7.74 13.34
CA ARG A 83 -5.46 7.93 13.52
C ARG A 83 -5.99 9.29 13.05
N ASN A 84 -5.21 10.00 12.25
CA ASN A 84 -5.66 11.19 11.56
C ASN A 84 -6.46 10.74 10.33
N ALA A 85 -7.75 11.07 10.29
CA ALA A 85 -8.64 10.65 9.21
C ALA A 85 -8.02 10.85 7.82
N ARG A 86 -7.44 12.03 7.54
CA ARG A 86 -6.86 12.30 6.21
C ARG A 86 -5.66 11.42 5.89
N LEU A 87 -4.76 11.19 6.84
CA LEU A 87 -3.61 10.30 6.66
C LEU A 87 -4.05 8.84 6.48
N VAL A 88 -4.98 8.38 7.30
CA VAL A 88 -5.56 7.03 7.22
C VAL A 88 -6.17 6.80 5.84
N GLN A 89 -6.97 7.76 5.34
CA GLN A 89 -7.61 7.67 4.03
C GLN A 89 -6.61 7.48 2.89
N VAL A 90 -5.55 8.29 2.86
CA VAL A 90 -4.51 8.23 1.82
C VAL A 90 -3.73 6.92 1.93
N SER A 91 -3.38 6.50 3.15
CA SER A 91 -2.69 5.23 3.41
C SER A 91 -3.49 4.02 2.95
N LEU A 92 -4.76 3.92 3.35
CA LEU A 92 -5.63 2.81 2.98
C LEU A 92 -5.85 2.75 1.46
N GLN A 93 -6.00 3.90 0.81
CA GLN A 93 -6.13 3.96 -0.65
C GLN A 93 -4.86 3.44 -1.35
N ALA A 94 -3.67 3.79 -0.86
CA ALA A 94 -2.42 3.28 -1.41
C ALA A 94 -2.28 1.76 -1.18
N ILE A 95 -2.61 1.27 0.01
CA ILE A 95 -2.62 -0.17 0.35
C ILE A 95 -3.55 -0.94 -0.60
N GLN A 96 -4.77 -0.45 -0.83
CA GLN A 96 -5.72 -1.07 -1.75
C GLN A 96 -5.15 -1.21 -3.17
N LYS A 97 -4.46 -0.18 -3.68
CA LYS A 97 -3.79 -0.23 -4.99
C LYS A 97 -2.67 -1.29 -4.99
N MET A 98 -1.87 -1.38 -3.92
CA MET A 98 -0.83 -2.41 -3.79
C MET A 98 -1.42 -3.83 -3.78
N VAL A 99 -2.54 -4.04 -3.08
CA VAL A 99 -3.29 -5.31 -3.05
C VAL A 99 -3.80 -5.66 -4.45
N GLN A 100 -4.48 -4.73 -5.12
CA GLN A 100 -5.05 -4.94 -6.45
C GLN A 100 -4.01 -5.35 -7.49
N HIS A 101 -2.81 -4.77 -7.41
CA HIS A 101 -1.70 -5.09 -8.30
C HIS A 101 -0.83 -6.26 -7.81
N ARG A 102 -1.18 -6.91 -6.69
CA ARG A 102 -0.49 -8.09 -6.14
C ARG A 102 0.99 -7.86 -5.85
N VAL A 103 1.33 -6.65 -5.41
CA VAL A 103 2.72 -6.26 -5.10
C VAL A 103 3.04 -6.30 -3.60
N ILE A 104 2.23 -6.98 -2.80
CA ILE A 104 2.51 -7.20 -1.38
C ILE A 104 3.11 -8.59 -1.20
N GLU A 105 4.23 -8.68 -0.49
CA GLU A 105 4.75 -9.97 -0.06
C GLU A 105 3.90 -10.56 1.06
N SER A 106 3.74 -11.88 1.06
CA SER A 106 2.99 -12.61 2.10
C SER A 106 3.51 -12.33 3.50
N ALA A 107 4.83 -12.17 3.63
CA ALA A 107 5.49 -11.79 4.86
C ALA A 107 5.01 -10.42 5.41
N SER A 108 4.45 -9.53 4.58
CA SER A 108 3.97 -8.21 5.03
C SER A 108 2.44 -8.15 5.22
N ALA A 109 1.69 -9.17 4.77
CA ALA A 109 0.23 -9.18 4.85
C ALA A 109 -0.29 -9.05 6.30
N HIS A 110 0.37 -9.73 7.24
CA HIS A 110 -0.01 -9.69 8.65
C HIS A 110 0.09 -8.29 9.27
N ILE A 111 1.03 -7.46 8.80
CA ILE A 111 1.22 -6.09 9.27
C ILE A 111 -0.01 -5.25 8.88
N ILE A 112 -0.47 -5.41 7.64
CA ILE A 112 -1.65 -4.70 7.13
C ILE A 112 -2.91 -5.12 7.89
N VAL A 113 -3.12 -6.43 8.07
CA VAL A 113 -4.29 -6.95 8.81
C VAL A 113 -4.32 -6.43 10.24
N ASN A 114 -3.17 -6.45 10.92
CA ASN A 114 -3.07 -5.95 12.29
C ASN A 114 -3.40 -4.46 12.36
N GLU A 115 -2.93 -3.66 11.41
CA GLU A 115 -3.22 -2.22 11.38
C GLU A 115 -4.69 -1.92 11.07
N LEU A 116 -5.30 -2.68 10.15
CA LEU A 116 -6.73 -2.58 9.85
C LEU A 116 -7.59 -2.90 11.08
N TRP A 117 -7.18 -3.89 11.87
CA TRP A 117 -7.82 -4.20 13.15
C TRP A 117 -7.74 -3.03 14.14
N HIS A 118 -6.57 -2.43 14.32
CA HIS A 118 -6.39 -1.28 15.21
C HIS A 118 -7.22 -0.06 14.79
N LEU A 119 -7.40 0.15 13.49
CA LEU A 119 -8.27 1.22 12.98
C LEU A 119 -9.75 0.93 13.27
N MET A 120 -10.17 -0.33 13.16
CA MET A 120 -11.53 -0.76 13.50
C MET A 120 -11.82 -0.57 14.99
N GLU A 121 -10.91 -1.00 15.87
CA GLU A 121 -11.04 -0.79 17.32
C GLU A 121 -11.07 0.70 17.72
N ALA A 122 -10.46 1.55 16.90
CA ALA A 122 -10.46 3.00 17.09
C ALA A 122 -11.64 3.71 16.41
N GLU A 123 -12.57 2.97 15.80
CA GLU A 123 -13.71 3.51 15.02
C GLU A 123 -13.27 4.54 13.96
N CYS A 124 -12.07 4.35 13.40
CA CYS A 124 -11.44 5.29 12.50
C CYS A 124 -11.55 4.80 11.05
N GLU A 125 -12.28 5.54 10.21
CA GLU A 125 -12.43 5.22 8.79
C GLU A 125 -12.99 3.81 8.53
N GLU A 126 -13.91 3.33 9.39
CA GLU A 126 -14.43 1.95 9.41
C GLU A 126 -14.87 1.45 8.02
N LEU A 127 -15.58 2.28 7.25
CA LEU A 127 -16.01 1.92 5.89
C LEU A 127 -14.82 1.63 4.98
N ARG A 128 -13.76 2.44 5.04
CA ARG A 128 -12.55 2.22 4.25
C ARG A 128 -11.75 1.02 4.75
N VAL A 129 -11.75 0.76 6.06
CA VAL A 129 -11.15 -0.45 6.63
C VAL A 129 -11.81 -1.68 6.02
N LEU A 130 -13.15 -1.75 6.03
CA LEU A 130 -13.90 -2.87 5.43
C LEU A 130 -13.65 -3.02 3.92
N GLN A 131 -13.64 -1.90 3.19
CA GLN A 131 -13.32 -1.88 1.76
C GLN A 131 -11.88 -2.33 1.47
N THR A 132 -10.94 -2.16 2.40
CA THR A 132 -9.54 -2.60 2.25
C THR A 132 -9.37 -4.08 2.61
N LEU A 133 -10.04 -4.54 3.68
CA LEU A 133 -10.03 -5.93 4.10
C LEU A 133 -10.63 -6.85 3.03
N THR A 134 -11.74 -6.45 2.41
CA THR A 134 -12.47 -7.26 1.43
C THR A 134 -11.57 -7.80 0.30
N PRO A 135 -10.86 -6.97 -0.48
CA PRO A 135 -9.97 -7.45 -1.52
C PRO A 135 -8.74 -8.17 -0.95
N LEU A 136 -8.26 -7.81 0.24
CA LEU A 136 -7.10 -8.45 0.86
C LEU A 136 -7.38 -9.91 1.26
N VAL A 137 -8.62 -10.21 1.63
CA VAL A 137 -9.10 -11.58 1.95
C VAL A 137 -9.61 -12.32 0.70
N SER A 138 -10.22 -11.61 -0.26
CA SER A 138 -10.84 -12.23 -1.44
C SER A 138 -9.85 -12.49 -2.59
N THR A 139 -8.84 -11.63 -2.75
CA THR A 139 -7.99 -11.60 -3.95
C THR A 139 -6.80 -12.54 -3.83
N GLU A 140 -6.42 -12.90 -2.61
CA GLU A 140 -5.36 -13.86 -2.33
C GLU A 140 -5.65 -14.62 -1.03
N LEU A 141 -5.31 -15.90 -1.01
CA LEU A 141 -5.02 -16.66 0.22
C LEU A 141 -3.77 -16.08 0.95
N LEU A 142 -3.52 -14.78 0.90
CA LEU A 142 -2.48 -14.09 1.70
C LEU A 142 -2.83 -14.17 3.18
N VAL A 143 -4.12 -14.11 3.49
CA VAL A 143 -4.66 -14.25 4.83
C VAL A 143 -5.22 -15.66 4.94
N THR A 144 -4.48 -16.55 5.59
CA THR A 144 -4.89 -17.93 5.87
C THR A 144 -4.86 -18.19 7.37
N GLY A 145 -5.66 -19.16 7.83
CA GLY A 145 -5.65 -19.63 9.21
C GLY A 145 -6.13 -18.59 10.22
N GLN A 146 -5.38 -18.40 11.31
CA GLN A 146 -5.77 -17.57 12.46
C GLN A 146 -6.08 -16.11 12.14
N TRP A 147 -5.57 -15.59 11.03
CA TRP A 147 -5.80 -14.22 10.60
C TRP A 147 -7.19 -13.99 10.01
N LEU A 148 -7.92 -15.06 9.65
CA LEU A 148 -9.35 -14.99 9.29
C LEU A 148 -10.27 -15.02 10.53
N ALA A 149 -9.74 -15.44 11.68
CA ALA A 149 -10.49 -15.60 12.92
C ALA A 149 -10.42 -14.38 13.85
N LYS A 150 -9.63 -13.36 13.45
CA LYS A 150 -9.69 -12.02 14.04
C LYS A 150 -10.81 -11.26 13.37
#